data_AF-A0A0G4NC18-F1
#
_entry.id   AF-A0A0G4NC18-F1
#
_cell.length_a   1.000
_cell.length_b   1.000
_cell.length_c   1.000
_cell.angle_alpha   90.00
_cell.angle_beta   90.00
_cell.angle_gamma   90.00
#
_symmetry.space_group_name_H-M   'P 1'
#
loop_
_entity.id
_entity.type
_entity.pdbx_description
1 polymer ?
#
loop_
_entity_poly.entity_id
_entity_poly.type
_entity_poly.pdbx_seq_one_letter_code
_entity_poly.pdbx_strand_id
1 'polypeptide(L)'
;IIVFSASKFEISSQVLIYGICVGVAVIPESLIAVLTITMAVGTKAMAKGNVIVRKLASLEAVGGVTNICSDKTGTLTQGRMITRKIWLSEETTAVIEDCTDPYDPASGKIKWPGLTSSASSSASTPTVGNSDDTIQASTMGAFLKAISLCNNSVVTDGKATGTDTESMTTVQTEVAPNWSAIGEPTEIALHVFAMRFGKGKVDVVQGDNSRLVSEFPFD
;
A
#
# COMPACT_ATOMS: atom_id res chain seq x y z
N ILE A 1 22.32 52.73 20.41
CA ILE A 1 23.37 52.76 21.46
C ILE A 1 24.74 53.01 20.84
N ILE A 2 25.23 52.16 19.93
CA ILE A 2 26.58 52.30 19.32
C ILE A 2 26.85 53.71 18.76
N VAL A 3 25.95 54.26 17.94
CA VAL A 3 26.08 55.62 17.38
C VAL A 3 26.10 56.71 18.46
N PHE A 4 25.20 56.62 19.45
CA PHE A 4 25.11 57.61 20.53
C PHE A 4 26.28 57.51 21.51
N SER A 5 26.77 56.30 21.78
CA SER A 5 27.96 56.06 22.60
C SER A 5 29.23 56.57 21.92
N ALA A 6 29.35 56.42 20.60
CA ALA A 6 30.45 57.02 19.83
C ALA A 6 30.42 58.56 19.88
N SER A 7 29.22 59.15 19.98
CA SER A 7 29.02 60.59 20.16
C SER A 7 29.05 61.04 21.64
N LYS A 8 29.53 60.21 22.58
CA LYS A 8 29.53 60.50 24.03
C LYS A 8 28.17 60.93 24.60
N PHE A 9 27.08 60.45 24.00
CA PHE A 9 25.70 60.82 24.34
C PHE A 9 25.35 62.31 24.15
N GLU A 10 26.13 63.04 23.35
CA GLU A 10 25.74 64.37 22.87
C GLU A 10 24.78 64.24 21.68
N ILE A 11 23.48 64.37 21.93
CA ILE A 11 22.43 64.13 20.93
C ILE A 11 22.14 65.43 20.16
N SER A 12 22.89 65.63 19.07
CA SER A 12 22.56 66.62 18.03
C SER A 12 21.60 66.03 17.01
N SER A 13 20.84 66.88 16.30
CA SER A 13 19.93 66.45 15.22
C SER A 13 20.63 65.59 14.16
N GLN A 14 21.90 65.86 13.87
CA GLN A 14 22.70 65.06 12.91
C GLN A 14 23.01 63.66 13.45
N VAL A 15 23.38 63.56 14.73
CA VAL A 15 23.68 62.28 15.40
C VAL A 15 22.42 61.44 15.52
N LEU A 16 21.27 62.07 15.76
CA LEU A 16 19.96 61.43 15.76
C LEU A 16 19.60 60.84 14.40
N ILE A 17 19.71 61.64 13.32
CA ILE A 17 19.44 61.20 11.95
C ILE A 17 20.38 60.04 11.59
N TYR A 18 21.67 60.17 11.89
CA TYR A 18 22.65 59.11 11.62
C TYR A 18 22.33 57.82 12.38
N GLY A 19 21.91 57.92 13.64
CA GLY A 19 21.47 56.78 14.43
C GLY A 19 20.24 56.05 13.84
N ILE A 20 19.26 56.80 13.32
CA ILE A 20 18.09 56.25 12.65
C ILE A 20 18.49 55.58 11.33
N CYS A 21 19.30 56.24 10.51
CA CYS A 21 19.78 55.70 9.24
C CYS A 21 20.54 54.38 9.42
N VAL A 22 21.44 54.30 10.39
CA VAL A 22 22.17 53.06 10.69
C VAL A 22 21.22 51.97 11.21
N GLY A 23 20.23 52.33 12.03
CA GLY A 23 19.23 51.39 12.52
C GLY A 23 18.43 50.75 11.38
N VAL A 24 17.96 51.55 10.42
CA VAL A 24 17.24 51.07 9.22
C VAL A 24 18.17 50.24 8.32
N ALA A 25 19.41 50.67 8.11
CA ALA A 25 20.37 49.99 7.25
C ALA A 25 20.74 48.57 7.73
N VAL A 26 20.57 48.26 9.01
CA VAL A 26 20.88 46.94 9.59
C VAL A 26 19.71 45.96 9.44
N ILE A 27 18.48 46.42 9.23
CA ILE A 27 17.32 45.54 9.10
C ILE A 27 17.37 44.84 7.73
N PRO A 28 17.45 43.50 7.67
CA PRO A 28 17.55 42.78 6.42
C PRO A 28 16.15 42.59 5.80
N GLU A 29 15.57 43.65 5.25
CA GLU A 29 14.20 43.63 4.69
C GLU A 29 14.05 42.62 3.53
N SER A 30 15.10 42.42 2.74
CA SER A 30 15.10 41.50 1.60
C SER A 30 15.13 40.02 2.00
N LEU A 31 15.57 39.69 3.22
CA LEU A 31 15.73 38.30 3.67
C LEU A 31 14.38 37.58 3.75
N ILE A 32 13.32 38.28 4.18
CA ILE A 32 11.97 37.73 4.29
C ILE A 32 11.43 37.32 2.91
N ALA A 33 11.68 38.17 1.90
CA ALA A 33 11.27 37.90 0.52
C ALA A 33 12.03 36.69 -0.06
N VAL A 34 13.35 36.64 0.13
CA VAL A 34 14.18 35.52 -0.33
C VAL A 34 13.75 34.22 0.33
N LEU A 35 13.52 34.21 1.65
CA LEU A 35 13.07 33.03 2.38
C LEU A 35 11.71 32.52 1.88
N THR A 36 10.78 33.43 1.59
CA THR A 36 9.45 33.06 1.08
C THR A 36 9.56 32.40 -0.29
N ILE A 37 10.40 32.95 -1.19
CA ILE A 37 10.62 32.39 -2.52
C ILE A 37 11.27 31.01 -2.43
N THR A 38 12.30 30.83 -1.59
CA THR A 38 12.97 29.53 -1.44
C THR A 38 12.03 28.47 -0.87
N MET A 39 11.20 28.82 0.12
CA MET A 39 10.16 27.93 0.65
C MET A 39 9.10 27.56 -0.40
N ALA A 40 8.67 28.51 -1.23
CA ALA A 40 7.70 28.27 -2.30
C ALA A 40 8.26 27.31 -3.37
N VAL A 41 9.52 27.51 -3.78
CA VAL A 41 10.21 26.61 -4.72
C VAL A 41 10.37 25.22 -4.11
N GLY A 42 10.77 25.12 -2.84
CA GLY A 42 10.89 23.84 -2.13
C GLY A 42 9.55 23.09 -2.04
N THR A 43 8.47 23.81 -1.73
CA THR A 43 7.12 23.23 -1.67
C THR A 43 6.66 22.73 -3.04
N LYS A 44 6.95 23.46 -4.12
CA LYS A 44 6.64 23.03 -5.49
C LYS A 44 7.40 21.77 -5.88
N ALA A 45 8.66 21.64 -5.46
CA ALA A 45 9.46 20.44 -5.69
C ALA A 45 8.90 19.23 -4.94
N MET A 46 8.49 19.40 -3.67
CA MET A 46 7.85 18.34 -2.88
C MET A 46 6.52 17.88 -3.50
N ALA A 47 5.69 18.81 -3.98
CA ALA A 47 4.43 18.49 -4.63
C ALA A 47 4.62 17.68 -5.92
N LYS A 48 5.67 17.95 -6.70
CA LYS A 48 6.03 17.14 -7.87
C LYS A 48 6.38 15.69 -7.50
N GLY A 49 6.85 15.45 -6.28
CA GLY A 49 7.10 14.14 -5.70
C GLY A 49 5.92 13.53 -4.95
N ASN A 50 4.69 14.01 -5.18
CA ASN A 50 3.46 13.57 -4.48
C ASN A 50 3.46 13.84 -2.96
N VAL A 51 4.25 14.81 -2.47
CA VAL A 51 4.27 15.23 -1.07
C VAL A 51 3.58 16.59 -0.93
N ILE A 52 2.44 16.62 -0.24
CA ILE A 52 1.66 17.84 -0.03
C ILE A 52 2.10 18.52 1.28
N VAL A 53 2.78 19.65 1.17
CA VAL A 53 3.19 20.47 2.32
C VAL A 53 2.08 21.45 2.69
N ARG A 54 1.48 21.27 3.87
CA ARG A 54 0.41 22.16 4.38
C ARG A 54 0.94 23.34 5.20
N LYS A 55 2.15 23.21 5.77
CA LYS A 55 2.80 24.22 6.61
C LYS A 55 4.26 24.36 6.18
N LEU A 56 4.67 25.57 5.77
CA LEU A 56 6.04 25.81 5.27
C LEU A 56 7.12 25.50 6.33
N ALA A 57 6.84 25.79 7.61
CA ALA A 57 7.74 25.46 8.71
C ALA A 57 8.04 23.96 8.84
N SER A 58 7.14 23.08 8.37
CA SER A 58 7.39 21.63 8.36
C SER A 58 8.49 21.24 7.38
N LEU A 59 8.69 22.01 6.31
CA LEU A 59 9.73 21.72 5.32
C LEU A 59 11.13 21.88 5.92
N GLU A 60 11.33 22.93 6.73
CA GLU A 60 12.57 23.15 7.47
C GLU A 60 12.75 22.08 8.56
N ALA A 61 11.69 21.80 9.33
CA ALA A 61 11.74 20.83 10.43
C ALA A 61 12.16 19.44 9.95
N VAL A 62 11.71 18.99 8.76
CA VAL A 62 12.10 17.69 8.18
C VAL A 62 13.62 17.58 7.98
N GLY A 63 14.31 18.68 7.68
CA GLY A 63 15.77 18.69 7.51
C GLY A 63 16.55 18.40 8.79
N GLY A 64 15.95 18.62 9.96
CA GLY A 64 16.56 18.38 11.28
C GLY A 64 16.11 17.09 11.96
N VAL A 65 15.32 16.23 11.30
CA VAL A 65 14.79 15.01 11.92
C VAL A 65 15.89 13.96 12.10
N THR A 66 16.14 13.54 13.34
CA THR A 66 17.07 12.44 13.67
C THR A 66 16.38 11.11 13.96
N ASN A 67 15.08 11.15 14.29
CA ASN A 67 14.30 9.99 14.70
C ASN A 67 12.93 10.00 14.00
N ILE A 68 12.56 8.88 13.37
CA ILE A 68 11.27 8.72 12.69
C ILE A 68 10.40 7.78 13.52
N CYS A 69 9.28 8.29 14.02
CA CYS A 69 8.23 7.48 14.63
C CYS A 69 7.16 7.23 13.57
N SER A 70 7.04 5.99 13.08
CA SER A 70 6.01 5.61 12.11
C SER A 70 4.92 4.82 12.80
N ASP A 71 3.67 5.08 12.42
CA ASP A 71 2.59 4.14 12.71
C ASP A 71 2.78 2.86 11.88
N LYS A 72 2.26 1.74 12.38
CA LYS A 72 2.33 0.45 11.69
C LYS A 72 1.22 0.34 10.64
N THR A 73 -0.02 0.50 11.07
CA THR A 73 -1.20 0.17 10.26
C THR A 73 -1.53 1.33 9.32
N GLY A 74 -1.57 1.09 8.02
CA GLY A 74 -1.86 2.13 7.02
C GLY A 74 -0.67 3.04 6.69
N THR A 75 0.47 2.90 7.37
CA THR A 75 1.73 3.60 7.02
C THR A 75 2.82 2.61 6.61
N LEU A 76 3.29 1.74 7.52
CA LEU A 76 4.25 0.69 7.16
C LEU A 76 3.58 -0.50 6.47
N THR A 77 2.32 -0.76 6.81
CA THR A 77 1.49 -1.78 6.17
C THR A 77 0.36 -1.12 5.41
N GLN A 78 -0.18 -1.81 4.41
CA GLN A 78 -1.33 -1.33 3.64
C GLN A 78 -2.66 -1.35 4.42
N GLY A 79 -2.65 -1.78 5.69
CA GLY A 79 -3.88 -1.91 6.50
C GLY A 79 -4.84 -3.00 5.99
N ARG A 80 -4.38 -3.86 5.08
CA ARG A 80 -5.14 -4.95 4.46
C ARG A 80 -4.55 -6.29 4.87
N MET A 81 -5.40 -7.29 5.07
CA MET A 81 -4.98 -8.63 5.46
C MET A 81 -4.61 -9.46 4.22
N ILE A 82 -3.53 -10.23 4.32
CA ILE A 82 -3.04 -11.13 3.27
C ILE A 82 -2.66 -12.45 3.92
N THR A 83 -3.01 -13.57 3.29
CA THR A 83 -2.55 -14.89 3.72
C THR A 83 -1.03 -14.97 3.55
N ARG A 84 -0.29 -15.16 4.65
CA ARG A 84 1.19 -15.16 4.64
C ARG A 84 1.79 -16.54 4.67
N LYS A 85 1.20 -17.44 5.45
CA LYS A 85 1.68 -18.80 5.63
C LYS A 85 0.52 -19.76 5.70
N ILE A 86 0.71 -20.94 5.15
CA ILE A 86 -0.26 -22.03 5.20
C ILE A 86 0.47 -23.25 5.69
N TRP A 87 -0.20 -23.97 6.58
CA TRP A 87 0.29 -25.20 7.14
C TRP A 87 -0.69 -26.31 6.76
N LEU A 88 -0.19 -27.30 6.04
CA LEU A 88 -0.93 -28.52 5.69
C LEU A 88 -0.34 -29.71 6.44
N SER A 89 -1.06 -30.82 6.42
CA SER A 89 -0.57 -32.10 6.94
C SER A 89 0.78 -32.47 6.31
N GLU A 90 1.55 -33.31 7.01
CA GLU A 90 2.86 -33.81 6.55
C GLU A 90 3.92 -32.71 6.33
N GLU A 91 3.98 -31.74 7.26
CA GLU A 91 4.98 -30.64 7.28
C GLU A 91 4.98 -29.71 6.04
N THR A 92 3.99 -29.82 5.17
CA THR A 92 3.90 -28.99 3.97
C THR A 92 3.52 -27.57 4.33
N THR A 93 4.48 -26.66 4.24
CA THR A 93 4.28 -25.23 4.53
C THR A 93 4.36 -24.41 3.24
N ALA A 94 3.41 -23.52 3.02
CA ALA A 94 3.47 -22.49 1.98
C ALA A 94 3.80 -21.13 2.60
N VAL A 95 4.63 -20.32 1.95
CA VAL A 95 4.88 -18.93 2.34
C VAL A 95 4.60 -18.02 1.15
N ILE A 96 3.82 -16.96 1.36
CA ILE A 96 3.49 -15.95 0.34
C ILE A 96 4.29 -14.68 0.58
N GLU A 97 5.10 -14.31 -0.41
CA GLU A 97 6.00 -13.16 -0.41
C GLU A 97 5.70 -12.22 -1.58
N ASP A 98 6.22 -10.99 -1.50
CA ASP A 98 6.16 -9.97 -2.57
C ASP A 98 4.75 -9.63 -3.08
N CYS A 99 3.71 -9.78 -2.25
CA CYS A 99 2.36 -9.35 -2.58
C CYS A 99 2.25 -7.81 -2.51
N THR A 100 1.98 -7.20 -3.65
CA THR A 100 1.81 -5.74 -3.82
C THR A 100 0.36 -5.32 -3.71
N ASP A 101 -0.58 -6.14 -4.21
CA ASP A 101 -2.02 -5.93 -4.13
C ASP A 101 -2.67 -7.10 -3.37
N PRO A 102 -3.23 -6.84 -2.18
CA PRO A 102 -3.91 -7.84 -1.35
C PRO A 102 -5.14 -8.48 -1.99
N TYR A 103 -5.78 -7.83 -2.96
CA TYR A 103 -7.00 -8.32 -3.59
C TYR A 103 -6.75 -9.05 -4.91
N ASP A 104 -5.56 -8.87 -5.50
CA ASP A 104 -5.16 -9.54 -6.73
C ASP A 104 -4.60 -10.94 -6.44
N PRO A 105 -5.27 -12.01 -6.92
CA PRO A 105 -4.75 -13.38 -6.81
C PRO A 105 -3.43 -13.59 -7.57
N ALA A 106 -3.14 -12.79 -8.60
CA ALA A 106 -1.87 -12.89 -9.34
C ALA A 106 -0.70 -12.19 -8.62
N SER A 107 -0.95 -11.34 -7.63
CA SER A 107 0.07 -10.51 -7.00
C SER A 107 0.89 -11.28 -5.95
N GLY A 108 2.20 -11.46 -6.16
CA GLY A 108 3.10 -12.11 -5.21
C GLY A 108 3.47 -13.54 -5.59
N LYS A 109 4.39 -14.15 -4.82
CA LYS A 109 4.99 -15.45 -5.13
C LYS A 109 4.81 -16.41 -3.97
N ILE A 110 4.50 -17.66 -4.28
CA ILE A 110 4.36 -18.74 -3.30
C ILE A 110 5.66 -19.55 -3.28
N LYS A 111 6.26 -19.67 -2.10
CA LYS A 111 7.41 -20.53 -1.82
C LYS A 111 6.98 -21.73 -0.97
N TRP A 112 7.54 -22.89 -1.25
CA TRP A 112 7.31 -24.14 -0.52
C TRP A 112 8.62 -24.58 0.13
N PRO A 113 8.92 -24.16 1.38
CA PRO A 113 10.14 -24.58 2.08
C PRO A 113 10.05 -26.08 2.36
N GLY A 114 10.94 -26.88 1.78
CA GLY A 114 10.99 -28.34 1.98
C GLY A 114 10.81 -29.16 0.71
N LEU A 115 10.25 -28.59 -0.36
CA LEU A 115 10.17 -29.27 -1.67
C LEU A 115 11.41 -28.89 -2.49
N THR A 116 12.44 -29.75 -2.50
CA THR A 116 13.64 -29.53 -3.32
C THR A 116 13.32 -29.61 -4.80
N SER A 117 12.99 -28.45 -5.37
CA SER A 117 13.20 -28.00 -6.75
C SER A 117 13.45 -29.08 -7.81
N SER A 118 12.36 -29.50 -8.45
CA SER A 118 12.37 -29.84 -9.89
C SER A 118 10.99 -29.59 -10.50
N ALA A 119 10.47 -28.37 -10.36
CA ALA A 119 9.41 -27.87 -11.24
C ALA A 119 9.56 -26.36 -11.41
N SER A 120 9.64 -25.97 -12.67
CA SER A 120 9.80 -24.63 -13.20
C SER A 120 8.75 -23.64 -12.69
N SER A 121 9.17 -22.37 -12.68
CA SER A 121 8.37 -21.16 -12.55
C SER A 121 7.11 -21.16 -13.43
N SER A 122 6.02 -21.66 -12.88
CA SER A 122 4.65 -21.33 -13.25
C SER A 122 3.77 -21.61 -12.04
N ALA A 123 2.68 -20.87 -11.88
CA ALA A 123 1.65 -21.11 -10.86
C ALA A 123 0.88 -22.41 -11.11
N SER A 124 1.60 -23.51 -11.28
CA SER A 124 1.07 -24.85 -11.40
C SER A 124 1.14 -25.49 -10.03
N THR A 125 -0.03 -25.89 -9.56
CA THR A 125 -0.25 -27.02 -8.65
C THR A 125 0.89 -28.04 -8.79
N PRO A 126 1.46 -28.56 -7.70
CA PRO A 126 2.54 -29.55 -7.79
C PRO A 126 2.11 -30.72 -8.69
N THR A 127 2.77 -30.88 -9.85
CA THR A 127 2.45 -31.92 -10.82
C THR A 127 3.23 -33.19 -10.49
N VAL A 128 2.51 -34.12 -9.85
CA VAL A 128 2.51 -35.59 -9.97
C VAL A 128 3.81 -36.26 -10.46
N GLY A 129 4.54 -36.88 -9.52
CA GLY A 129 5.60 -37.85 -9.82
C GLY A 129 5.72 -39.01 -8.81
N ASN A 130 5.34 -38.83 -7.54
CA ASN A 130 5.43 -39.87 -6.50
C ASN A 130 4.12 -40.06 -5.70
N SER A 131 3.97 -41.20 -5.02
CA SER A 131 2.77 -41.54 -4.23
C SER A 131 2.45 -40.53 -3.12
N ASP A 132 3.48 -39.91 -2.52
CA ASP A 132 3.31 -38.83 -1.52
C ASP A 132 2.79 -37.52 -2.15
N ASP A 133 3.15 -37.22 -3.40
CA ASP A 133 2.69 -36.01 -4.11
C ASP A 133 1.17 -36.05 -4.38
N THR A 134 0.59 -37.25 -4.47
CA THR A 134 -0.85 -37.44 -4.72
C THR A 134 -1.67 -37.15 -3.44
N ILE A 135 -1.12 -37.49 -2.27
CA ILE A 135 -1.71 -37.17 -0.96
C ILE A 135 -1.61 -35.66 -0.70
N GLN A 136 -0.49 -35.03 -1.05
CA GLN A 136 -0.34 -33.56 -0.94
C GLN A 136 -1.28 -32.81 -1.90
N ALA A 137 -1.41 -33.26 -3.15
CA ALA A 137 -2.35 -32.66 -4.11
C ALA A 137 -3.82 -32.80 -3.66
N SER A 138 -4.18 -33.94 -3.06
CA SER A 138 -5.53 -34.16 -2.53
C SER A 138 -5.81 -33.35 -1.26
N THR A 139 -4.83 -33.24 -0.35
CA THR A 139 -4.93 -32.43 0.88
C THR A 139 -5.02 -30.95 0.54
N MET A 140 -4.22 -30.46 -0.40
CA MET A 140 -4.31 -29.09 -0.93
C MET A 140 -5.68 -28.82 -1.56
N GLY A 141 -6.18 -29.75 -2.39
CA GLY A 141 -7.49 -29.62 -3.02
C GLY A 141 -8.63 -29.53 -1.99
N ALA A 142 -8.60 -30.37 -0.95
CA ALA A 142 -9.57 -30.32 0.14
C ALA A 142 -9.47 -29.01 0.94
N PHE A 143 -8.26 -28.53 1.22
CA PHE A 143 -8.02 -27.25 1.89
C PHE A 143 -8.56 -26.07 1.08
N LEU A 144 -8.20 -25.98 -0.21
CA LEU A 144 -8.67 -24.93 -1.12
C LEU A 144 -10.19 -24.94 -1.26
N LYS A 145 -10.81 -26.12 -1.32
CA LYS A 145 -12.26 -26.27 -1.36
C LYS A 145 -12.91 -25.79 -0.05
N ALA A 146 -12.33 -26.13 1.11
CA ALA A 146 -12.83 -25.71 2.41
C ALA A 146 -12.80 -24.18 2.58
N ILE A 147 -11.66 -23.53 2.31
CA ILE A 147 -11.53 -22.06 2.45
C ILE A 147 -12.36 -21.27 1.43
N SER A 148 -12.74 -21.90 0.31
CA SER A 148 -13.54 -21.29 -0.75
C SER A 148 -15.04 -21.40 -0.48
N LEU A 149 -15.50 -22.56 0.03
CA LEU A 149 -16.91 -22.80 0.36
C LEU A 149 -17.32 -22.20 1.71
N CYS A 150 -16.48 -22.30 2.73
CA CYS A 150 -16.73 -21.77 4.08
C CYS A 150 -16.35 -20.29 4.20
N ASN A 151 -16.75 -19.48 3.22
CA ASN A 151 -16.32 -18.09 3.09
C ASN A 151 -17.42 -17.26 2.43
N ASN A 152 -17.74 -16.10 3.00
CA ASN A 152 -18.80 -15.22 2.51
C ASN A 152 -18.29 -13.96 1.82
N SER A 153 -16.98 -13.82 1.63
CA SER A 153 -16.41 -12.72 0.86
C SER A 153 -16.66 -12.89 -0.64
N VAL A 154 -16.73 -11.76 -1.33
CA VAL A 154 -16.81 -11.68 -2.79
C VAL A 154 -15.61 -10.87 -3.28
N VAL A 155 -14.86 -11.43 -4.22
CA VAL A 155 -13.68 -10.79 -4.84
C VAL A 155 -13.92 -10.73 -6.34
N THR A 156 -13.78 -9.55 -6.94
CA THR A 156 -14.07 -9.29 -8.35
C THR A 156 -12.91 -8.56 -9.02
N ASP A 157 -12.61 -8.85 -10.28
CA ASP A 157 -11.51 -8.24 -11.04
C ASP A 157 -11.86 -6.87 -11.65
N GLY A 158 -13.05 -6.35 -11.33
CA GLY A 158 -13.57 -5.08 -11.84
C GLY A 158 -14.02 -5.15 -13.30
N LYS A 159 -13.89 -6.29 -13.99
CA LYS A 159 -14.55 -6.48 -15.29
C LYS A 159 -16.03 -6.66 -15.00
N ALA A 160 -16.84 -5.68 -15.39
CA ALA A 160 -18.29 -5.80 -15.33
C ALA A 160 -18.71 -7.10 -16.03
N THR A 161 -19.14 -8.09 -15.26
CA THR A 161 -19.96 -9.19 -15.74
C THR A 161 -21.29 -8.58 -16.14
N GLY A 162 -21.36 -8.11 -17.38
CA GLY A 162 -22.46 -7.32 -17.91
C GLY A 162 -23.80 -8.05 -17.78
N THR A 163 -24.72 -7.47 -17.01
CA THR A 163 -26.16 -7.55 -17.24
C THR A 163 -26.86 -6.22 -16.96
N ASP A 164 -26.19 -5.09 -17.22
CA ASP A 164 -26.89 -3.81 -17.37
C ASP A 164 -26.52 -3.19 -18.72
N THR A 165 -27.52 -3.21 -19.59
CA THR A 165 -27.52 -2.67 -20.94
C THR A 165 -27.45 -1.15 -20.88
N GLU A 166 -26.25 -0.57 -20.87
CA GLU A 166 -26.07 0.80 -21.37
C GLU A 166 -24.84 0.91 -22.26
N SER A 167 -25.13 1.23 -23.51
CA SER A 167 -24.23 1.42 -24.64
C SER A 167 -23.06 2.34 -24.31
N MET A 168 -21.82 1.83 -24.46
CA MET A 168 -20.69 2.69 -24.84
C MET A 168 -19.62 1.87 -25.57
N THR A 169 -19.44 2.20 -26.85
CA THR A 169 -18.29 1.84 -27.67
C THR A 169 -17.04 2.53 -27.11
N THR A 170 -16.14 1.78 -26.48
CA THR A 170 -14.78 2.24 -26.19
C THR A 170 -13.77 1.13 -26.40
N VAL A 171 -12.70 1.50 -27.12
CA VAL A 171 -11.46 0.76 -27.39
C VAL A 171 -11.01 -0.03 -26.16
N GLN A 172 -10.86 -1.35 -26.31
CA GLN A 172 -10.20 -2.21 -25.34
C GLN A 172 -8.72 -1.82 -25.22
N THR A 173 -8.45 -0.84 -24.37
CA THR A 173 -7.13 -0.70 -23.76
C THR A 173 -7.11 -1.73 -22.64
N GLU A 174 -6.11 -2.61 -22.58
CA GLU A 174 -5.95 -3.56 -21.47
C GLU A 174 -5.68 -2.77 -20.18
N VAL A 175 -6.74 -2.28 -19.56
CA VAL A 175 -6.69 -1.69 -18.23
C VAL A 175 -6.43 -2.85 -17.27
N ALA A 176 -5.34 -2.75 -16.50
CA ALA A 176 -5.04 -3.72 -15.45
C ALA A 176 -6.30 -3.96 -14.58
N PRO A 177 -6.57 -5.22 -14.17
CA PRO A 177 -7.78 -5.54 -13.41
C PRO A 177 -7.85 -4.68 -12.15
N ASN A 178 -8.99 -4.03 -11.93
CA ASN A 178 -9.22 -3.22 -10.74
C ASN A 178 -9.91 -4.11 -9.69
N TRP A 179 -9.09 -4.88 -8.96
CA TRP A 179 -9.59 -5.83 -7.99
C TRP A 179 -10.32 -5.14 -6.84
N SER A 180 -11.53 -5.61 -6.54
CA SER A 180 -12.32 -5.15 -5.41
C SER A 180 -12.86 -6.34 -4.62
N ALA A 181 -12.94 -6.18 -3.30
CA ALA A 181 -13.39 -7.23 -2.40
C ALA A 181 -14.38 -6.69 -1.37
N ILE A 182 -15.40 -7.50 -1.07
CA ILE A 182 -16.45 -7.22 -0.08
C ILE A 182 -16.50 -8.41 0.89
N GLY A 183 -16.45 -8.14 2.19
CA GLY A 183 -16.45 -9.16 3.25
C GLY A 183 -15.50 -8.83 4.39
N GLU A 184 -15.35 -9.74 5.34
CA GLU A 184 -14.40 -9.59 6.44
C GLU A 184 -12.94 -9.70 5.95
N PRO A 185 -11.97 -8.96 6.51
CA PRO A 185 -10.58 -8.96 6.01
C PRO A 185 -9.92 -10.34 5.99
N THR A 186 -10.23 -11.19 6.97
CA THR A 186 -9.76 -12.58 7.06
C THR A 186 -10.34 -13.45 5.94
N GLU A 187 -11.64 -13.34 5.70
CA GLU A 187 -12.34 -14.05 4.64
C GLU A 187 -11.81 -13.65 3.26
N ILE A 188 -11.65 -12.35 3.03
CA ILE A 188 -11.08 -11.83 1.78
C ILE A 188 -9.69 -12.42 1.54
N ALA A 189 -8.82 -12.42 2.55
CA ALA A 189 -7.46 -12.95 2.42
C ALA A 189 -7.41 -14.45 2.06
N LEU A 190 -8.33 -15.24 2.62
CA LEU A 190 -8.45 -16.67 2.31
C LEU A 190 -9.04 -16.90 0.91
N HIS A 191 -10.06 -16.12 0.53
CA HIS A 191 -10.68 -16.22 -0.79
C HIS A 191 -9.68 -15.85 -1.90
N VAL A 192 -8.97 -14.72 -1.76
CA VAL A 192 -7.91 -14.31 -2.70
C VAL A 192 -6.85 -15.41 -2.82
N PHE A 193 -6.47 -16.05 -1.70
CA PHE A 193 -5.54 -17.18 -1.73
C PHE A 193 -6.09 -18.36 -2.55
N ALA A 194 -7.37 -18.72 -2.38
CA ALA A 194 -8.00 -19.80 -3.16
C ALA A 194 -8.05 -19.47 -4.67
N MET A 195 -8.33 -18.21 -5.01
CA MET A 195 -8.37 -17.74 -6.41
C MET A 195 -7.02 -17.86 -7.12
N ARG A 196 -5.88 -17.84 -6.39
CA ARG A 196 -4.55 -18.05 -6.99
C ARG A 196 -4.40 -19.39 -7.70
N PHE A 197 -5.19 -20.37 -7.26
CA PHE A 197 -5.22 -21.74 -7.80
C PHE A 197 -6.44 -22.00 -8.68
N GLY A 198 -7.18 -20.96 -9.08
CA GLY A 198 -8.44 -21.11 -9.82
C GLY A 198 -9.54 -21.83 -9.03
N LYS A 199 -9.51 -21.70 -7.69
CA LYS A 199 -10.49 -22.29 -6.77
C LYS A 199 -11.33 -21.21 -6.07
N GLY A 200 -11.71 -20.16 -6.79
CA GLY A 200 -12.68 -19.18 -6.28
C GLY A 200 -14.02 -19.84 -5.96
N LYS A 201 -14.84 -19.22 -5.10
CA LYS A 201 -16.11 -19.81 -4.65
C LYS A 201 -17.02 -20.16 -5.83
N VAL A 202 -17.10 -19.28 -6.82
CA VAL A 202 -17.89 -19.49 -8.04
C VAL A 202 -17.36 -20.68 -8.85
N ASP A 203 -16.03 -20.78 -9.02
CA ASP A 203 -15.39 -21.86 -9.78
C ASP A 203 -15.64 -23.23 -9.13
N VAL A 204 -15.55 -23.30 -7.80
CA VAL A 204 -15.76 -24.54 -7.04
C VAL A 204 -17.23 -24.96 -7.07
N VAL A 205 -18.15 -24.03 -6.84
CA VAL A 205 -19.59 -24.30 -6.84
C VAL A 205 -20.07 -24.75 -8.22
N GLN A 206 -19.62 -24.09 -9.29
CA GLN A 206 -19.95 -24.48 -10.67
C GLN A 206 -19.29 -25.80 -11.07
N GLY A 207 -18.02 -26.00 -10.74
CA GLY A 207 -17.27 -27.20 -11.10
C GLY A 207 -17.83 -28.48 -10.48
N ASP A 208 -18.27 -28.40 -9.21
CA ASP A 208 -18.83 -29.56 -8.50
C ASP A 208 -20.37 -29.64 -8.62
N ASN A 209 -21.00 -28.78 -9.43
CA ASN A 209 -22.46 -28.63 -9.54
C ASN A 209 -23.17 -28.62 -8.17
N SER A 210 -22.54 -27.97 -7.20
CA SER A 210 -22.95 -27.99 -5.80
C SER A 210 -23.92 -26.85 -5.53
N ARG A 211 -24.89 -27.06 -4.65
CA ARG A 211 -25.82 -26.02 -4.21
C ARG A 211 -25.67 -25.80 -2.72
N LEU A 212 -25.57 -24.54 -2.29
CA LEU A 212 -25.61 -24.19 -0.88
C LEU A 212 -26.98 -24.55 -0.30
N VAL A 213 -26.99 -25.42 0.72
CA VAL A 213 -28.21 -25.86 1.42
C VAL A 213 -28.41 -25.07 2.71
N SER A 214 -27.33 -24.90 3.48
CA SER A 214 -27.33 -24.21 4.76
C SER A 214 -25.96 -23.60 5.02
N GLU A 215 -25.92 -22.48 5.73
CA GLU A 215 -24.71 -21.89 6.29
C GLU A 215 -24.90 -21.67 7.79
N PHE A 216 -23.81 -21.82 8.54
CA PHE A 216 -23.76 -21.47 9.95
C PHE A 216 -22.71 -20.37 10.10
N PRO A 217 -23.11 -19.12 10.41
CA PRO A 217 -22.17 -18.02 10.50
C PRO A 217 -21.19 -18.24 11.67
N PHE A 218 -20.05 -17.57 11.59
CA PHE A 218 -19.10 -17.53 12.70
C PHE A 218 -19.75 -16.78 13.87
N ASP A 219 -19.62 -17.32 15.09
CA ASP A 219 -20.12 -16.69 16.33
C ASP A 219 -19.37 -15.38 16.68
#